data_AF-M1B5T9-F1
#
_entry.id   AF-M1B5T9-F1
#
_cell.length_a   1.000
_cell.length_b   1.000
_cell.length_c   1.000
_cell.angle_alpha   90.00
_cell.angle_beta   90.00
_cell.angle_gamma   90.00
#
_symmetry.space_group_name_H-M   'P 1'
#
loop_
_entity.id
_entity.type
_entity.pdbx_description
1 polymer ?
#
loop_
_entity_poly.entity_id
_entity_poly.type
_entity_poly.pdbx_seq_one_letter_code
_entity_poly.pdbx_strand_id
1 'polypeptide(L)'
;MKDSSVYYDRQAGQNSDSSSLHSPRQRPKVPGLQRDIEVLKAELLAFISEHGQEGFMPMRKQLRKHGRVDIEKAITRMGGFRRISSLMNLSLAYKHRKPKGYWDSLENLQEEVS
;
A
#
# COMPACT_ATOMS: atom_id res chain seq x y z
N MET A 1 -48.20 25.47 42.28
CA MET A 1 -48.06 24.07 41.83
C MET A 1 -46.71 23.95 41.15
N LYS A 2 -45.93 22.96 41.58
CA LYS A 2 -44.63 22.58 41.00
C LYS A 2 -44.86 22.01 39.60
N ASP A 3 -43.92 22.24 38.69
CA ASP A 3 -43.28 21.22 37.84
C ASP A 3 -42.28 21.96 36.92
N SER A 4 -40.98 21.86 37.18
CA SER A 4 -40.09 20.80 36.67
C SER A 4 -40.07 20.71 35.15
N SER A 5 -39.09 21.37 34.52
CA SER A 5 -38.28 20.70 33.51
C SER A 5 -36.98 21.45 33.30
N VAL A 6 -35.94 20.88 33.91
CA VAL A 6 -34.54 21.19 33.70
C VAL A 6 -34.20 20.69 32.29
N TYR A 7 -34.08 21.60 31.32
CA TYR A 7 -33.39 21.26 30.08
C TYR A 7 -31.93 21.67 30.21
N TYR A 8 -31.08 20.66 30.19
CA TYR A 8 -29.64 20.77 30.29
C TYR A 8 -29.06 21.70 29.23
N ASP A 9 -28.21 22.59 29.74
CA ASP A 9 -27.19 23.35 29.05
C ASP A 9 -26.32 22.39 28.20
N ARG A 10 -26.46 22.45 26.88
CA ARG A 10 -25.59 21.69 25.97
C ARG A 10 -24.54 22.63 25.42
N GLN A 11 -23.45 22.73 26.17
CA GLN A 11 -22.18 23.27 25.68
C GLN A 11 -21.85 22.58 24.35
N ALA A 12 -21.98 23.33 23.26
CA ALA A 12 -21.47 22.93 21.97
C ALA A 12 -19.95 22.85 22.09
N GLY A 13 -19.48 21.61 22.28
CA GLY A 13 -18.07 21.28 22.33
C GLY A 13 -17.36 21.93 21.16
N GLN A 14 -16.39 22.77 21.49
CA GLN A 14 -15.30 23.12 20.60
C GLN A 14 -14.61 21.80 20.26
N ASN A 15 -15.03 21.19 19.14
CA ASN A 15 -14.26 20.14 18.51
C ASN A 15 -12.98 20.80 18.04
N SER A 16 -11.98 20.72 18.90
CA SER A 16 -10.60 21.05 18.63
C SER A 16 -10.24 20.29 17.36
N ASP A 17 -10.19 21.02 16.24
CA ASP A 17 -9.57 20.60 15.00
C ASP A 17 -8.12 20.26 15.34
N SER A 18 -7.92 19.03 15.78
CA SER A 18 -6.64 18.38 15.95
C SER A 18 -6.19 18.06 14.54
N SER A 19 -5.81 19.14 13.85
CA SER A 19 -4.99 19.19 12.66
C SER A 19 -3.70 18.46 13.00
N SER A 20 -3.77 17.13 12.89
CA SER A 20 -2.65 16.22 13.02
C SER A 20 -1.55 16.78 12.14
N LEU A 21 -0.52 17.30 12.77
CA LEU A 21 0.67 17.87 12.17
C LEU A 21 1.30 16.79 11.29
N HIS A 22 0.93 16.77 10.01
CA HIS A 22 1.62 15.97 9.01
C HIS A 22 2.95 16.65 8.76
N SER A 23 3.89 16.47 9.70
CA SER A 23 5.30 16.74 9.46
C SER A 23 5.63 16.14 8.10
N PRO A 24 6.18 16.89 7.13
CA PRO A 24 6.43 16.37 5.80
C PRO A 24 7.48 15.28 5.96
N ARG A 25 7.00 14.03 6.12
CA ARG A 25 7.79 12.83 6.35
C ARG A 25 8.97 12.95 5.41
N GLN A 26 10.19 13.10 5.95
CA GLN A 26 11.37 13.28 5.12
C GLN A 26 11.42 12.07 4.20
N ARG A 27 10.99 12.28 2.95
CA ARG A 27 10.89 11.20 1.98
C ARG A 27 12.33 10.95 1.56
N PRO A 28 12.84 9.72 1.68
CA PRO A 28 14.04 9.35 0.96
C PRO A 28 13.77 9.70 -0.51
N LYS A 29 14.45 10.74 -1.02
CA LYS A 29 14.35 11.16 -2.41
C LYS A 29 15.64 10.74 -3.04
N VAL A 30 15.71 9.47 -3.43
CA VAL A 30 16.82 8.99 -4.25
C VAL A 30 16.79 9.79 -5.56
N PRO A 31 17.81 10.60 -5.86
CA PRO A 31 17.85 11.38 -7.08
C PRO A 31 17.75 10.46 -8.30
N GLY A 32 16.95 10.85 -9.29
CA GLY A 32 16.84 10.07 -10.53
C GLY A 32 15.94 8.82 -10.45
N LEU A 33 15.45 8.40 -9.28
CA LEU A 33 14.66 7.17 -9.12
C LEU A 33 13.46 7.03 -10.07
N GLN A 34 12.81 8.14 -10.44
CA GLN A 34 11.64 8.13 -11.33
C GLN A 34 11.99 8.32 -12.81
N ARG A 35 13.26 8.54 -13.14
CA ARG A 35 13.75 8.86 -14.49
C ARG A 35 14.71 7.79 -15.01
N ASP A 36 15.49 7.20 -14.12
CA ASP A 36 16.48 6.19 -14.42
C ASP A 36 16.01 4.82 -13.96
N ILE A 37 15.97 3.88 -14.90
CA ILE A 37 15.50 2.52 -14.64
C ILE A 37 16.50 1.71 -13.85
N GLU A 38 17.80 1.96 -14.00
CA GLU A 38 18.84 1.21 -13.30
C GLU A 38 18.89 1.63 -11.84
N VAL A 39 18.69 2.92 -11.55
CA VAL A 39 18.49 3.41 -10.16
C VAL A 39 17.25 2.78 -9.54
N LEU A 40 16.15 2.67 -10.28
CA LEU A 40 14.94 2.00 -9.79
C LEU A 40 15.18 0.52 -9.50
N LYS A 41 15.86 -0.20 -10.39
CA LYS A 41 16.19 -1.61 -10.19
C LYS A 41 17.05 -1.83 -8.95
N ALA A 42 18.10 -1.02 -8.78
CA ALA A 42 19.00 -1.12 -7.63
C ALA A 42 18.26 -0.90 -6.31
N GLU A 43 17.46 0.17 -6.22
CA GLU A 43 16.66 0.48 -5.03
C GLU A 43 15.59 -0.58 -4.76
N LEU A 44 14.99 -1.13 -5.81
CA LEU A 44 13.99 -2.19 -5.67
C LEU A 44 14.62 -3.49 -5.18
N LEU A 45 15.81 -3.86 -5.67
CA LEU A 45 16.55 -5.03 -5.19
C LEU A 45 16.98 -4.86 -3.73
N ALA A 46 17.49 -3.68 -3.37
CA ALA A 46 17.82 -3.37 -1.98
C ALA A 46 16.59 -3.52 -1.07
N PHE A 47 15.45 -2.99 -1.50
CA PHE A 47 14.19 -3.15 -0.78
C PHE A 47 13.76 -4.62 -0.65
N ILE A 48 13.89 -5.41 -1.72
CA ILE A 48 13.55 -6.84 -1.71
C ILE A 48 14.44 -7.60 -0.72
N SER A 49 15.74 -7.31 -0.71
CA SER A 49 16.69 -7.96 0.21
C SER A 49 16.42 -7.64 1.68
N GLU A 50 15.93 -6.43 1.98
CA GLU A 50 15.74 -5.98 3.36
C GLU A 50 14.35 -6.34 3.93
N HIS A 51 13.31 -6.28 3.09
CA HIS A 51 11.92 -6.34 3.55
C HIS A 51 11.01 -7.23 2.70
N GLY A 52 11.51 -7.70 1.56
CA GLY A 52 10.74 -8.46 0.58
C GLY A 52 11.01 -9.95 0.65
N GLN A 53 10.67 -10.61 -0.45
CA GLN A 53 10.98 -12.01 -0.71
C GLN A 53 11.75 -12.04 -2.03
N GLU A 54 12.88 -12.74 -2.04
CA GLU A 54 13.73 -12.86 -3.23
C GLU A 54 12.94 -13.45 -4.40
N GLY A 55 13.14 -12.88 -5.60
CA GLY A 55 12.43 -13.30 -6.81
C GLY A 55 10.98 -12.81 -6.92
N PHE A 56 10.43 -12.11 -5.92
CA PHE A 56 9.07 -11.58 -5.96
C PHE A 56 9.02 -10.06 -5.99
N MET A 57 8.11 -9.53 -6.82
CA MET A 57 7.82 -8.11 -6.93
C MET A 57 7.13 -7.61 -5.64
N PRO A 58 7.66 -6.58 -4.96
CA PRO A 58 7.04 -6.01 -3.78
C PRO A 58 5.63 -5.50 -4.03
N MET A 59 4.74 -5.72 -3.06
CA MET A 59 3.39 -5.17 -3.09
C MET A 59 3.39 -3.68 -2.73
N ARG A 60 2.43 -2.94 -3.30
CA ARG A 60 2.18 -1.53 -2.92
C ARG A 60 2.02 -1.35 -1.41
N LYS A 61 1.33 -2.28 -0.73
CA LYS A 61 1.14 -2.22 0.72
C LYS A 61 2.47 -2.32 1.49
N GLN A 62 3.42 -3.14 1.02
CA GLN A 62 4.75 -3.26 1.63
C GLN A 62 5.54 -1.96 1.44
N LEU A 63 5.60 -1.42 0.22
CA LEU A 63 6.29 -0.15 -0.04
C LEU A 63 5.75 1.00 0.83
N ARG A 64 4.42 1.11 0.97
CA ARG A 64 3.79 2.13 1.83
C ARG A 64 4.07 1.92 3.32
N LYS A 65 4.04 0.68 3.80
CA LYS A 65 4.33 0.33 5.20
C LYS A 65 5.74 0.76 5.59
N HIS A 66 6.71 0.58 4.68
CA HIS A 66 8.11 0.94 4.88
C HIS A 66 8.45 2.37 4.41
N GLY A 67 7.45 3.21 4.12
CA GLY A 67 7.68 4.60 3.72
C GLY A 67 8.29 4.80 2.33
N ARG A 68 8.54 3.73 1.56
CA ARG A 68 9.10 3.74 0.20
C ARG A 68 8.06 4.05 -0.89
N VAL A 69 7.29 5.11 -0.66
CA VAL A 69 6.28 5.62 -1.62
C VAL A 69 6.97 6.22 -2.87
N ASP A 70 8.23 6.61 -2.75
CA ASP A 70 9.10 7.03 -3.83
C ASP A 70 9.28 5.91 -4.88
N ILE A 71 9.58 4.68 -4.45
CA ILE A 71 9.67 3.50 -5.31
C ILE A 71 8.32 3.19 -5.97
N GLU A 72 7.21 3.23 -5.21
CA GLU A 72 5.86 3.00 -5.75
C GLU A 72 5.56 3.98 -6.90
N LYS A 73 5.88 5.26 -6.70
CA LYS A 73 5.66 6.31 -7.71
C LYS A 73 6.58 6.14 -8.91
N ALA A 74 7.84 5.78 -8.70
CA ALA A 74 8.78 5.49 -9.77
C ALA A 74 8.30 4.33 -10.64
N ILE A 75 7.95 3.19 -10.04
CA ILE A 75 7.38 2.03 -10.75
C ILE A 75 6.16 2.46 -11.57
N THR A 76 5.24 3.20 -10.95
CA THR A 76 4.01 3.65 -11.62
C THR A 76 4.32 4.56 -12.81
N ARG A 77 5.27 5.48 -12.68
CA ARG A 77 5.69 6.38 -13.77
C ARG A 77 6.37 5.63 -14.92
N MET A 78 7.09 4.56 -14.61
CA MET A 78 7.86 3.77 -15.60
C MET A 78 7.06 2.61 -16.23
N GLY A 79 5.73 2.65 -16.13
CA GLY A 79 4.83 1.68 -16.78
C GLY A 79 4.26 0.61 -15.87
N GLY A 80 4.47 0.71 -14.57
CA GLY A 80 3.80 -0.08 -13.55
C GLY A 80 4.50 -1.38 -13.15
N PHE A 81 3.94 -2.03 -12.14
CA PHE A 81 4.55 -3.18 -11.45
C PHE A 81 4.80 -4.37 -12.38
N ARG A 82 3.85 -4.66 -13.28
CA ARG A 82 3.98 -5.76 -14.24
C ARG A 82 5.13 -5.55 -15.22
N ARG A 83 5.32 -4.31 -15.70
CA ARG A 83 6.40 -4.00 -16.64
C ARG A 83 7.76 -4.15 -15.98
N ILE A 84 7.93 -3.56 -14.79
CA ILE A 84 9.18 -3.64 -14.04
C ILE A 84 9.48 -5.08 -13.61
N SER A 85 8.46 -5.85 -13.20
CA SER A 85 8.65 -7.26 -12.85
C SER A 85 9.13 -8.08 -14.04
N SER A 86 8.56 -7.88 -15.24
CA SER A 86 9.04 -8.54 -16.47
C SER A 86 10.46 -8.14 -16.85
N LEU A 87 10.90 -6.92 -16.55
CA LEU A 87 12.28 -6.47 -16.83
C LEU A 87 13.32 -7.06 -15.88
N MET A 88 12.90 -7.42 -14.67
CA MET A 88 13.78 -7.95 -13.62
C MET A 88 13.57 -9.46 -13.39
N ASN A 89 12.76 -10.11 -14.22
CA ASN A 89 12.33 -11.50 -14.05
C ASN A 89 11.76 -11.80 -12.64
N LEU A 90 11.04 -10.83 -12.07
CA LEU A 90 10.36 -10.99 -10.78
C LEU A 90 8.95 -11.56 -10.97
N SER A 91 8.59 -12.50 -10.12
CA SER A 91 7.23 -13.02 -10.03
C SER A 91 6.33 -12.03 -9.29
N LEU A 92 5.11 -11.84 -9.77
CA LEU A 92 4.17 -10.96 -9.09
C LEU A 92 3.59 -11.69 -7.88
N ALA A 93 3.77 -11.14 -6.68
CA ALA A 93 3.40 -11.78 -5.41
C ALA A 93 1.88 -11.95 -5.20
N TYR A 94 1.04 -11.50 -6.13
CA TYR A 94 -0.38 -11.84 -6.07
C TYR A 94 -0.58 -13.30 -6.45
N LYS A 95 -1.30 -14.06 -5.59
CA LYS A 95 -1.90 -15.37 -5.93
C LYS A 95 -2.42 -15.27 -7.36
N HIS A 96 -2.04 -16.22 -8.23
CA HIS A 96 -2.55 -16.30 -9.60
C HIS A 96 -4.03 -15.94 -9.57
N ARG A 97 -4.45 -14.92 -10.35
CA ARG A 97 -5.87 -14.57 -10.43
C ARG A 97 -6.59 -15.87 -10.74
N LYS A 98 -7.42 -16.30 -9.80
CA LYS A 98 -8.19 -17.51 -9.97
C LYS A 98 -9.00 -17.34 -11.26
N PRO A 99 -9.02 -18.36 -12.15
CA PRO A 99 -9.66 -18.24 -13.45
C PRO A 99 -11.13 -17.84 -13.29
N LYS A 100 -11.70 -17.22 -14.33
CA LYS A 100 -13.12 -16.85 -14.34
C LYS A 100 -13.94 -18.14 -14.14
N GLY A 101 -14.80 -18.18 -13.12
CA GLY A 101 -15.54 -19.38 -12.72
C GLY A 101 -14.93 -20.19 -11.58
N TYR A 102 -13.75 -19.80 -11.05
CA TYR A 102 -13.12 -20.53 -9.95
C TYR A 102 -13.98 -20.59 -8.67
N TRP A 103 -14.69 -19.51 -8.35
CA TRP A 103 -15.62 -19.45 -7.22
C TRP A 103 -16.97 -20.15 -7.48
N ASP A 104 -17.26 -20.49 -8.74
CA ASP A 104 -18.50 -21.16 -9.12
C ASP A 104 -18.39 -22.70 -8.98
N SER A 105 -17.19 -23.21 -8.69
CA SER A 105 -16.98 -24.63 -8.40
C SER A 105 -17.00 -24.89 -6.90
N LEU A 106 -17.92 -25.75 -6.47
CA LEU A 106 -18.03 -26.24 -5.09
C LEU A 106 -16.74 -26.91 -4.60
N GLU A 107 -16.00 -27.56 -5.50
CA GLU A 107 -14.74 -28.24 -5.21
C GLU A 107 -13.63 -27.24 -4.80
N ASN A 108 -13.52 -26.13 -5.53
CA ASN A 108 -12.55 -25.07 -5.24
C ASN A 108 -12.85 -24.32 -3.93
N LEU A 109 -14.13 -24.22 -3.54
CA LEU A 109 -14.55 -23.61 -2.27
C LEU A 109 -14.15 -24.47 -1.07
N GLN A 110 -14.21 -25.80 -1.23
CA GLN A 110 -13.92 -26.75 -0.15
C GLN A 110 -12.42 -26.84 0.15
N GLU A 111 -11.55 -26.69 -0.86
CA GLU A 111 -10.09 -26.66 -0.69
C GLU A 111 -9.55 -25.41 0.02
N GLU A 112 -10.26 -24.27 -0.04
CA GLU A 112 -9.80 -23.02 0.60
C GLU A 112 -10.37 -22.82 2.03
N VAL A 113 -11.28 -23.69 2.50
CA VAL A 113 -11.90 -23.64 3.85
C VAL A 113 -11.38 -24.73 4.81
N SER A 114 -10.58 -25.69 4.32
CA SER A 114 -9.95 -26.75 5.13
C SER A 114 -8.60 -26.34 5.73
#